data_AF-A0A961EPB1-F1
#
_entry.id   AF-A0A961EPB1-F1
#
_cell.length_a   1.000
_cell.length_b   1.000
_cell.length_c   1.000
_cell.angle_alpha   90.00
_cell.angle_beta   90.00
_cell.angle_gamma   90.00
#
_symmetry.space_group_name_H-M   'P 1'
#
loop_
_entity.id
_entity.type
_entity.pdbx_description
1 polymer ?
#
loop_
_entity_poly.entity_id
_entity_poly.type
_entity_poly.pdbx_seq_one_letter_code
_entity_poly.pdbx_strand_id
1 'polypeptide(L)' 'DAVEADCEPIMPSEDFGVFGRHTSACFILIGNGASGEIGGTPLHSSDYDFNDAIMPTGSQVLAEIVRRELPEA' A
#
# COMPACT_ATOMS: atom_id res chain seq x y z
N ASP A 1 -8.45 12.11 6.99
CA ASP A 1 -9.47 11.04 7.00
C ASP A 1 -9.64 10.38 5.64
N ALA A 2 -8.63 9.66 5.16
CA ALA A 2 -8.67 8.90 3.89
C ALA A 2 -8.22 7.44 4.06
N VAL A 3 -8.17 6.97 5.31
CA VAL A 3 -7.78 5.61 5.67
C VAL A 3 -9.02 4.90 6.18
N GLU A 4 -9.40 3.80 5.54
CA GLU A 4 -10.42 2.89 6.06
C GLU A 4 -9.74 1.91 7.01
N ALA A 5 -9.92 2.15 8.32
CA ALA A 5 -9.28 1.33 9.36
C ALA A 5 -10.06 0.04 9.64
N ASP A 6 -11.35 0.00 9.30
CA ASP A 6 -12.24 -1.16 9.48
C ASP A 6 -12.45 -1.87 8.13
N CYS A 7 -11.35 -2.39 7.57
CA CYS A 7 -11.39 -3.21 6.36
C CYS A 7 -11.25 -4.70 6.69
N GLU A 8 -11.93 -5.55 5.91
CA GLU A 8 -11.76 -6.99 6.06
C GLU A 8 -10.31 -7.41 5.76
N PRO A 9 -9.72 -8.29 6.58
CA PRO A 9 -8.41 -8.86 6.28
C PRO A 9 -8.44 -9.58 4.93
N ILE A 10 -7.46 -9.27 4.09
CA ILE A 10 -7.23 -10.02 2.85
C ILE A 10 -6.21 -11.14 3.08
N MET A 11 -6.24 -12.18 2.24
CA MET A 11 -5.36 -13.35 2.34
C MET A 11 -4.32 -13.47 1.20
N PRO A 12 -3.62 -12.39 0.77
CA PRO A 12 -2.52 -12.53 -0.18
C PRO A 12 -1.33 -13.19 0.50
N SER A 13 -0.54 -13.95 -0.26
CA SER A 13 0.78 -14.36 0.19
C SER A 13 1.78 -13.23 -0.07
N GLU A 14 2.38 -12.70 0.98
CA GLU A 14 3.39 -11.62 0.90
C GLU A 14 4.52 -11.94 1.87
N ASP A 15 5.78 -11.84 1.42
CA ASP A 15 6.94 -12.20 2.22
C ASP A 15 7.31 -11.10 3.24
N PHE A 16 6.77 -9.89 3.10
CA PHE A 16 6.88 -8.80 4.07
C PHE A 16 6.49 -9.25 5.50
N GLY A 17 5.56 -10.20 5.63
CA GLY A 17 5.17 -10.78 6.92
C GLY A 17 6.33 -11.41 7.71
N VAL A 18 7.44 -11.76 7.05
CA VAL A 18 8.66 -12.25 7.71
C VAL A 18 9.35 -11.15 8.53
N PHE A 19 9.27 -9.88 8.13
CA PHE A 19 9.83 -8.77 8.91
C PHE A 19 9.14 -8.62 10.27
N GLY A 20 7.83 -8.83 10.32
CA GLY A 20 7.04 -8.79 11.56
C GLY A 20 7.47 -9.81 12.63
N ARG A 21 8.27 -10.83 12.27
CA ARG A 21 8.87 -11.78 13.22
C ARG A 21 10.11 -11.22 13.93
N HIS A 22 10.71 -10.16 13.39
CA HIS A 22 12.01 -9.62 13.83
C HIS A 22 11.92 -8.19 14.35
N THR A 23 10.92 -7.42 13.91
CA THR A 23 10.69 -6.03 14.31
C THR A 23 9.20 -5.70 14.24
N SER A 24 8.77 -4.64 14.94
CA SER A 24 7.45 -4.05 14.69
C SER A 24 7.36 -3.66 13.22
N ALA A 25 6.41 -4.24 12.51
CA ALA A 25 6.19 -4.04 11.08
C ALA A 25 4.75 -3.61 10.83
N CYS A 26 4.56 -2.72 9.86
CA CYS A 26 3.25 -2.25 9.41
C CYS A 26 3.22 -2.37 7.88
N PHE A 27 2.27 -3.15 7.36
CA PHE A 27 2.01 -3.26 5.92
C PHE A 27 0.71 -2.51 5.62
N ILE A 28 0.74 -1.66 4.61
CA ILE A 28 -0.42 -0.84 4.22
C ILE A 28 -0.78 -1.11 2.76
N LEU A 29 -2.08 -1.05 2.47
CA LEU A 29 -2.61 -1.06 1.12
C LEU A 29 -2.91 0.37 0.69
N ILE A 30 -2.56 0.73 -0.54
CA ILE A 30 -2.92 2.00 -1.16
C ILE A 30 -3.90 1.73 -2.30
N GLY A 31 -5.00 2.49 -2.35
CA GLY A 31 -6.00 2.35 -3.40
C GLY A 31 -5.41 2.67 -4.76
N ASN A 32 -5.41 1.67 -5.66
CA ASN A 32 -4.89 1.81 -7.02
C ASN A 32 -6.00 2.13 -8.04
N GLY A 33 -7.22 1.64 -7.81
CA GLY A 33 -8.42 1.93 -8.59
C GLY A 33 -9.62 1.13 -8.09
N ALA A 34 -10.84 1.62 -8.33
CA ALA A 34 -12.06 0.86 -8.06
C ALA A 34 -12.42 -0.08 -9.23
N SER A 35 -13.34 -1.02 -9.00
CA SER A 35 -13.80 -1.93 -10.05
C SER A 35 -14.30 -1.16 -11.28
N GLY A 36 -13.74 -1.47 -12.46
CA GLY A 36 -14.03 -0.77 -13.72
C GLY A 36 -13.12 0.43 -14.02
N GLU A 37 -12.22 0.80 -13.12
CA GLU A 37 -11.22 1.85 -13.31
C GLU A 37 -9.82 1.25 -13.59
N ILE A 38 -8.91 2.07 -14.13
CA ILE A 38 -7.48 1.71 -14.24
C ILE A 38 -6.96 1.36 -12.85
N GLY A 39 -6.24 0.25 -12.73
CA GLY A 39 -5.74 -0.25 -11.45
C GLY A 39 -6.74 -1.02 -10.59
N GLY A 40 -8.00 -1.11 -11.01
CA GLY A 40 -9.06 -1.86 -10.32
C GLY A 40 -9.18 -3.34 -10.70
N THR A 41 -8.46 -3.77 -11.74
CA THR A 41 -8.34 -5.19 -12.12
C THR A 41 -7.58 -5.95 -11.02
N PRO A 42 -7.97 -7.19 -10.65
CA PRO A 42 -7.22 -7.98 -9.67
C PRO A 42 -5.76 -8.21 -10.07
N LEU A 43 -4.87 -8.17 -9.06
CA LEU A 43 -3.47 -8.56 -9.22
C LEU A 43 -3.37 -9.99 -9.78
N HIS A 44 -2.33 -10.26 -10.56
CA HIS A 44 -2.09 -11.49 -11.33
C HIS A 44 -2.95 -11.70 -12.59
N SER A 45 -3.89 -10.81 -12.88
CA SER A 45 -4.58 -10.83 -14.17
C SER A 45 -3.64 -10.44 -15.31
N SER A 46 -3.80 -11.05 -16.49
CA SER A 46 -2.98 -10.76 -17.67
C SER A 46 -3.24 -9.39 -18.28
N ASP A 47 -4.40 -8.81 -17.97
CA ASP A 47 -4.86 -7.50 -18.41
C ASP A 47 -4.78 -6.44 -17.30
N TYR A 48 -4.03 -6.74 -16.23
CA TYR A 48 -3.78 -5.74 -15.18
C TYR A 48 -3.03 -4.53 -15.74
N ASP A 49 -3.61 -3.35 -15.56
CA ASP A 49 -3.03 -2.06 -15.93
C ASP A 49 -2.87 -1.20 -14.68
N PHE A 50 -1.65 -0.73 -14.43
CA PHE A 50 -1.32 0.00 -13.21
C PHE A 50 -1.72 1.47 -13.33
N ASN A 51 -2.21 2.08 -12.23
CA ASN A 51 -2.57 3.49 -12.23
C ASN A 51 -1.36 4.36 -11.90
N ASP A 52 -0.59 4.78 -12.91
CA ASP A 52 0.58 5.66 -12.74
C ASP A 52 0.29 6.95 -11.94
N ALA A 53 -0.95 7.44 -11.97
CA ALA A 53 -1.32 8.64 -11.22
C ALA A 53 -1.25 8.47 -9.70
N ILE A 54 -1.18 7.24 -9.17
CA ILE A 54 -1.05 6.98 -7.73
C ILE A 54 0.37 7.18 -7.20
N MET A 55 1.39 7.13 -8.08
CA MET A 55 2.81 7.15 -7.67
C MET A 55 3.17 8.35 -6.76
N PRO A 56 2.73 9.60 -7.04
CA PRO A 56 3.03 10.73 -6.17
C PRO A 56 2.48 10.52 -4.75
N THR A 57 1.24 10.04 -4.63
CA THR A 57 0.61 9.77 -3.33
C THR A 57 1.38 8.71 -2.54
N GLY A 58 1.70 7.57 -3.17
CA GLY A 58 2.45 6.50 -2.51
C GLY A 58 3.82 6.97 -2.02
N SER A 59 4.56 7.71 -2.86
CA SER A 59 5.87 8.25 -2.48
C SER A 59 5.79 9.26 -1.32
N GLN A 60 4.75 10.10 -1.30
CA GLN A 60 4.55 11.09 -0.24
C GLN A 60 4.20 10.43 1.10
N VAL A 61 3.40 9.37 1.10
CA VAL A 61 3.09 8.59 2.31
C VAL A 61 4.37 8.05 2.93
N LEU A 62 5.22 7.37 2.16
CA LEU A 62 6.49 6.84 2.66
C LEU A 62 7.43 7.94 3.15
N ALA A 63 7.56 9.03 2.38
CA ALA A 63 8.39 10.17 2.78
C ALA A 63 7.90 10.83 4.08
N GLU A 64 6.59 10.96 4.27
CA GLU A 64 6.00 11.53 5.48
C GLU A 64 6.15 10.61 6.69
N ILE A 65 6.02 9.28 6.51
CA ILE A 65 6.33 8.31 7.57
C ILE A 65 7.78 8.49 8.02
N VAL A 66 8.73 8.54 7.09
CA VAL A 66 10.15 8.73 7.41
C VAL A 66 10.39 10.05 8.15
N ARG A 67 9.79 11.16 7.70
CA ARG A 67 9.93 12.47 8.37
C ARG A 67 9.37 12.49 9.79
N ARG A 68 8.30 11.74 10.06
CA ARG A 68 7.67 11.69 11.38
C ARG A 68 8.40 10.81 12.36
N GLU A 69 8.89 9.66 11.89
CA GLU A 69 9.49 8.63 12.74
C GLU A 69 11.00 8.84 12.98
N LEU A 70 11.68 9.57 12.09
CA LEU A 70 13.10 9.89 12.24
C LEU A 70 13.30 11.36 12.64
N PRO A 71 14.26 11.65 13.54
CA PRO A 71 14.64 13.02 13.86
C PRO A 71 15.26 13.71 12.64
N GLU A 72 15.12 15.04 12.57
CA GLU A 72 15.87 15.84 11.60
C GLU A 72 17.38 15.63 11.83
N ALA A 73 18.12 15.51 10.72
CA ALA A 73 19.57 15.29 10.72
C ALA A 73 20.35 16.55 11.15
#